data_AF-A0A2V8KZ06-F1
#
_entry.id   AF-A0A2V8KZ06-F1
#
_cell.length_a   1.000
_cell.length_b   1.000
_cell.length_c   1.000
_cell.angle_alpha   90.00
_cell.angle_beta   90.00
_cell.angle_gamma   90.00
#
_symmetry.space_group_name_H-M   'P 1'
#
loop_
_entity.id
_entity.type
_entity.pdbx_description
1 polymer ?
#
loop_
_entity_poly.entity_id
_entity_poly.type
_entity_poly.pdbx_seq_one_letter_code
_entity_poly.pdbx_strand_id
1 'polypeptide(L)'
;MANPRIAIFARLANGNVAPARVIEGTHTRLSRTSHAIAFDEKNDEIAVPNPLAEAVLIFRGGASGDAAPIRTIQGPRTLLQENDELALDNVHDELIVPTRQAILVFSRLANGDAAPVRIIAGPKTKINRARGVAVDPINNIIAIGNSDPQGILIFNRTDQGDVAPRSIISGPKTGIYTTKGFTVNPARKELIATVEARGVQVSRNIGESFVGVWNYTDNGDVPPKAAIKGDATRLIAPRGAALDLRHQEIFVIDKVQNAFFAYSWEKVLQGANK
;
A
#
# COMPACT_ATOMS: atom_id res chain seq x y z
N MET A 1 -20.17 17.13 -8.57
CA MET A 1 -18.85 16.57 -8.91
C MET A 1 -18.16 16.19 -7.61
N ALA A 2 -17.64 14.97 -7.46
CA ALA A 2 -16.90 14.60 -6.26
C ALA A 2 -15.53 15.28 -6.26
N ASN A 3 -15.22 16.04 -5.22
CA ASN A 3 -13.90 16.62 -5.00
C ASN A 3 -13.02 15.59 -4.29
N PRO A 4 -11.72 15.48 -4.64
CA PRO A 4 -10.80 14.61 -3.91
C PRO A 4 -10.70 15.09 -2.46
N ARG A 5 -10.79 14.15 -1.53
CA ARG A 5 -10.82 14.44 -0.09
C ARG A 5 -10.23 13.30 0.74
N ILE A 6 -9.71 13.64 1.91
CA ILE A 6 -9.37 12.69 2.95
C ILE A 6 -10.44 12.83 4.04
N ALA A 7 -11.18 11.76 4.30
CA ALA A 7 -12.20 11.73 5.34
C ALA A 7 -11.69 10.92 6.54
N ILE A 8 -11.82 11.48 7.73
CA ILE A 8 -11.37 10.85 8.98
C ILE A 8 -12.61 10.52 9.80
N PHE A 9 -12.73 9.27 10.23
CA PHE A 9 -13.84 8.78 11.03
C PHE A 9 -13.36 8.34 12.41
N ALA A 10 -14.24 8.37 13.39
CA ALA A 10 -13.98 7.71 14.67
C ALA A 10 -13.81 6.21 14.44
N ARG A 11 -12.85 5.57 15.12
CA ARG A 11 -12.58 4.14 14.95
C ARG A 11 -13.80 3.25 15.18
N LEU A 12 -14.64 3.62 16.15
CA LEU A 12 -15.86 2.89 16.51
C LEU A 12 -17.11 3.41 15.75
N ALA A 13 -16.93 4.23 14.70
CA ALA A 13 -18.05 4.68 13.89
C ALA A 13 -18.74 3.47 13.24
N ASN A 14 -20.07 3.41 13.35
CA ASN A 14 -20.88 2.33 12.82
C ASN A 14 -22.14 2.89 12.17
N GLY A 15 -22.44 2.46 10.94
CA GLY A 15 -23.56 2.98 10.14
C GLY A 15 -23.23 4.29 9.43
N ASN A 16 -24.25 5.12 9.21
CA ASN A 16 -24.14 6.37 8.43
C ASN A 16 -23.65 7.55 9.30
N VAL A 17 -22.45 7.43 9.84
CA VAL A 17 -21.82 8.47 10.68
C VAL A 17 -21.03 9.44 9.79
N ALA A 18 -21.19 10.74 10.01
CA ALA A 18 -20.39 11.75 9.31
C ALA A 18 -18.89 11.66 9.69
N PRO A 19 -17.96 12.02 8.79
CA PRO A 19 -16.55 12.12 9.16
C PRO A 19 -16.36 13.08 10.34
N ALA A 20 -15.48 12.74 11.27
CA ALA A 20 -15.07 13.62 12.36
C ALA A 20 -14.38 14.88 11.85
N ARG A 21 -13.63 14.75 10.74
CA ARG A 21 -13.14 15.88 9.93
C ARG A 21 -12.86 15.43 8.51
N VAL A 22 -12.76 16.40 7.61
CA VAL A 22 -12.43 16.19 6.19
C VAL A 22 -11.32 17.17 5.80
N ILE A 23 -10.37 16.71 4.98
CA ILE A 23 -9.39 17.56 4.28
C ILE A 23 -9.82 17.60 2.81
N GLU A 24 -10.26 18.76 2.33
CA GLU A 24 -10.76 18.96 0.97
C GLU A 24 -10.69 20.44 0.56
N GLY A 25 -10.67 20.70 -0.75
CA GLY A 25 -10.57 22.06 -1.28
C GLY A 25 -9.36 22.23 -2.18
N THR A 26 -9.21 23.41 -2.78
CA THR A 26 -8.20 23.67 -3.81
C THR A 26 -6.80 23.82 -3.25
N HIS A 27 -6.64 24.36 -2.03
CA HIS A 27 -5.34 24.51 -1.37
C HIS A 27 -4.76 23.17 -0.91
N THR A 28 -5.60 22.14 -0.73
CA THR A 28 -5.12 20.78 -0.41
C THR A 28 -4.25 20.18 -1.51
N ARG A 29 -4.46 20.58 -2.78
CA ARG A 29 -3.81 19.99 -3.96
C ARG A 29 -4.05 18.48 -4.13
N LEU A 30 -5.04 17.90 -3.45
CA LEU A 30 -5.39 16.50 -3.60
C LEU A 30 -5.84 16.20 -5.04
N SER A 31 -5.53 15.00 -5.52
CA SER A 31 -5.93 14.51 -6.84
C SER A 31 -6.88 13.32 -6.71
N ARG A 32 -7.70 13.09 -7.75
CA ARG A 32 -8.71 12.03 -7.79
C ARG A 32 -8.15 10.61 -7.99
N THR A 33 -6.86 10.48 -8.27
CA THR A 33 -6.22 9.19 -8.64
C THR A 33 -5.16 8.72 -7.63
N SER A 34 -5.21 9.18 -6.38
CA SER A 34 -4.36 8.61 -5.33
C SER A 34 -4.87 7.22 -4.92
N HIS A 35 -3.98 6.23 -4.84
CA HIS A 35 -4.33 4.86 -4.42
C HIS A 35 -3.75 4.47 -3.06
N ALA A 36 -3.01 5.36 -2.39
CA ALA A 36 -2.46 5.14 -1.07
C ALA A 36 -2.65 6.33 -0.13
N ILE A 37 -2.58 6.04 1.16
CA ILE A 37 -2.47 7.01 2.24
C ILE A 37 -1.66 6.35 3.36
N ALA A 38 -0.65 7.03 3.88
CA ALA A 38 0.08 6.57 5.05
C ALA A 38 -0.03 7.60 6.17
N PHE A 39 -0.11 7.10 7.40
CA PHE A 39 -0.15 7.92 8.60
C PHE A 39 1.11 7.66 9.43
N ASP A 40 1.82 8.73 9.74
CA ASP A 40 2.93 8.74 10.68
C ASP A 40 2.40 9.04 12.09
N GLU A 41 2.15 7.98 12.86
CA GLU A 41 1.68 8.10 14.26
C GLU A 41 2.69 8.85 15.14
N LYS A 42 4.00 8.76 14.86
CA LYS A 42 5.06 9.36 15.67
C LYS A 42 5.08 10.88 15.52
N ASN A 43 4.85 11.39 14.31
CA ASN A 43 4.95 12.82 14.00
C ASN A 43 3.59 13.50 13.76
N ASP A 44 2.49 12.76 13.81
CA ASP A 44 1.14 13.21 13.44
C ASP A 44 1.13 13.82 12.04
N GLU A 45 1.47 13.02 11.03
CA GLU A 45 1.52 13.46 9.63
C GLU A 45 0.84 12.45 8.70
N ILE A 46 0.22 12.94 7.62
CA ILE A 46 -0.43 12.12 6.60
C ILE A 46 0.32 12.33 5.29
N ALA A 47 0.82 11.25 4.70
CA ALA A 47 1.44 11.24 3.38
C ALA A 47 0.48 10.68 2.33
N VAL A 48 0.30 11.41 1.23
CA VAL A 48 -0.57 11.01 0.12
C VAL A 48 0.16 11.22 -1.21
N PRO A 49 0.22 10.22 -2.09
CA PRO A 49 0.71 10.43 -3.43
C PRO A 49 -0.25 11.29 -4.27
N ASN A 50 0.31 12.06 -5.18
CA ASN A 50 -0.42 12.75 -6.23
C ASN A 50 0.21 12.39 -7.59
N PRO A 51 -0.21 11.28 -8.22
CA PRO A 51 0.44 10.76 -9.40
C PRO A 51 0.26 11.64 -10.65
N LEU A 52 -0.85 12.39 -10.76
CA LEU A 52 -1.05 13.32 -11.89
C LEU A 52 -0.12 14.54 -11.84
N ALA A 53 0.33 14.90 -10.64
CA ALA A 53 1.27 15.99 -10.42
C ALA A 53 2.71 15.49 -10.21
N GLU A 54 2.95 14.18 -10.28
CA GLU A 54 4.23 13.54 -9.92
C GLU A 54 4.77 14.06 -8.59
N ALA A 55 3.90 14.04 -7.57
CA ALA A 55 4.18 14.64 -6.28
C ALA A 55 3.81 13.71 -5.13
N VAL A 56 4.39 13.98 -3.96
CA VAL A 56 3.89 13.48 -2.66
C VAL A 56 3.51 14.68 -1.80
N LEU A 57 2.29 14.64 -1.27
CA LEU A 57 1.72 15.66 -0.40
C LEU A 57 1.80 15.18 1.06
N ILE A 58 2.30 16.02 1.94
CA ILE A 58 2.34 15.75 3.38
C ILE A 58 1.47 16.75 4.10
N PHE A 59 0.53 16.28 4.91
CA PHE A 59 -0.34 17.09 5.77
C PHE A 59 -0.03 16.85 7.23
N ARG A 60 -0.42 17.79 8.11
CA ARG A 60 -0.56 17.47 9.54
C ARG A 60 -1.67 16.45 9.72
N GLY A 61 -1.53 15.55 10.68
CA GLY A 61 -2.56 14.58 11.04
C GLY A 61 -3.83 15.29 11.46
N GLY A 62 -3.72 16.31 12.32
CA GLY A 62 -4.84 17.18 12.70
C GLY A 62 -5.43 18.10 11.61
N ALA A 63 -4.99 18.03 10.34
CA ALA A 63 -5.50 18.92 9.28
C ALA A 63 -7.00 18.72 9.01
N SER A 64 -7.68 19.81 8.64
CA SER A 64 -9.12 19.87 8.34
C SER A 64 -9.44 21.01 7.38
N GLY A 65 -10.55 20.90 6.66
CA GLY A 65 -10.99 21.88 5.66
C GLY A 65 -9.99 21.97 4.50
N ASP A 66 -9.82 23.17 3.96
CA ASP A 66 -8.92 23.46 2.84
C ASP A 66 -7.47 23.69 3.29
N ALA A 67 -6.98 22.82 4.18
CA ALA A 67 -5.63 22.89 4.69
C ALA A 67 -4.61 22.52 3.59
N ALA A 68 -3.65 23.42 3.35
CA ALA A 68 -2.53 23.13 2.45
C ALA A 68 -1.60 22.06 3.04
N PRO A 69 -0.91 21.27 2.21
CA PRO A 69 0.13 20.37 2.67
C PRO A 69 1.28 21.18 3.32
N ILE A 70 1.82 20.66 4.41
CA ILE A 70 2.98 21.25 5.11
C ILE A 70 4.28 21.02 4.35
N ARG A 71 4.33 19.98 3.50
CA ARG A 71 5.43 19.70 2.58
C ARG A 71 4.87 19.09 1.30
N THR A 72 5.53 19.42 0.19
CA THR A 72 5.24 18.83 -1.11
C THR A 72 6.56 18.42 -1.73
N ILE A 73 6.73 17.13 -1.99
CA ILE A 73 7.88 16.60 -2.74
C ILE A 73 7.45 16.58 -4.20
N GLN A 74 8.04 17.44 -5.03
CA GLN A 74 7.68 17.59 -6.44
C GLN A 74 8.82 18.27 -7.21
N GLY A 75 9.06 17.81 -8.44
CA GLY A 75 10.02 18.41 -9.36
C GLY A 75 10.90 17.37 -10.06
N PRO A 76 11.70 17.80 -11.04
CA PRO A 76 12.47 16.88 -11.88
C PRO A 76 13.56 16.09 -11.12
N ARG A 77 14.13 16.63 -10.05
CA ARG A 77 15.14 15.93 -9.23
C ARG A 77 14.52 14.86 -8.34
N THR A 78 13.21 14.89 -8.12
CA THR A 78 12.50 13.86 -7.35
C THR A 78 12.45 12.51 -8.07
N LEU A 79 12.47 12.52 -9.41
CA LEU A 79 12.32 11.34 -10.26
C LEU A 79 10.97 10.61 -10.11
N LEU A 80 9.98 11.24 -9.48
CA LEU A 80 8.64 10.67 -9.33
C LEU A 80 8.00 10.44 -10.69
N GLN A 81 7.47 9.24 -10.92
CA GLN A 81 6.75 8.86 -12.13
C GLN A 81 5.76 7.74 -11.82
N GLU A 82 4.47 7.93 -12.13
CA GLU A 82 3.41 6.94 -11.79
C GLU A 82 3.46 6.51 -10.30
N ASN A 83 3.66 7.47 -9.38
CA ASN A 83 3.85 7.20 -7.95
C ASN A 83 2.51 6.96 -7.21
N ASP A 84 1.75 5.94 -7.60
CA ASP A 84 0.41 5.70 -7.05
C ASP A 84 0.37 5.31 -5.56
N GLU A 85 1.53 4.88 -5.02
CA GLU A 85 1.64 4.14 -3.76
C GLU A 85 2.81 4.68 -2.92
N LEU A 86 2.74 4.53 -1.60
CA LEU A 86 3.83 4.88 -0.69
C LEU A 86 3.77 4.11 0.62
N ALA A 87 4.90 4.02 1.31
CA ALA A 87 5.00 3.50 2.67
C ALA A 87 5.97 4.35 3.51
N LEU A 88 5.77 4.34 4.83
CA LEU A 88 6.60 5.07 5.78
C LEU A 88 7.43 4.09 6.59
N ASP A 89 8.73 4.37 6.69
CA ASP A 89 9.63 3.79 7.68
C ASP A 89 9.86 4.81 8.80
N ASN A 90 9.03 4.74 9.84
CA ASN A 90 9.09 5.65 10.98
C ASN A 90 10.26 5.36 11.94
N VAL A 91 10.94 4.22 11.78
CA VAL A 91 12.13 3.88 12.59
C VAL A 91 13.33 4.67 12.09
N HIS A 92 13.42 4.89 10.78
CA HIS A 92 14.58 5.53 10.15
C HIS A 92 14.25 6.84 9.43
N ASP A 93 13.04 7.37 9.62
CA ASP A 93 12.57 8.62 9.02
C ASP A 93 12.70 8.61 7.47
N GLU A 94 12.23 7.54 6.84
CA GLU A 94 12.21 7.39 5.38
C GLU A 94 10.79 7.25 4.81
N LEU A 95 10.61 7.81 3.61
CA LEU A 95 9.42 7.65 2.78
C LEU A 95 9.81 6.81 1.56
N ILE A 96 9.14 5.67 1.37
CA ILE A 96 9.38 4.72 0.28
C ILE A 96 8.28 4.88 -0.76
N VAL A 97 8.66 5.22 -1.99
CA VAL A 97 7.76 5.51 -3.09
C VAL A 97 8.11 4.61 -4.28
N PRO A 98 7.40 3.49 -4.50
CA PRO A 98 7.51 2.73 -5.73
C PRO A 98 7.00 3.57 -6.92
N THR A 99 7.67 3.41 -8.06
CA THR A 99 7.32 4.02 -9.35
C THR A 99 7.19 2.94 -10.41
N ARG A 100 6.99 3.35 -11.67
CA ARG A 100 6.92 2.41 -12.80
C ARG A 100 8.13 1.47 -12.90
N GLN A 101 9.34 1.94 -12.58
CA GLN A 101 10.60 1.20 -12.81
C GLN A 101 11.62 1.32 -11.67
N ALA A 102 11.25 1.92 -10.55
CA ALA A 102 12.14 2.12 -9.42
C ALA A 102 11.40 2.04 -8.08
N ILE A 103 12.16 1.89 -7.01
CA ILE A 103 11.75 2.30 -5.67
C ILE A 103 12.60 3.52 -5.31
N LEU A 104 11.93 4.64 -5.06
CA LEU A 104 12.56 5.88 -4.63
C LEU A 104 12.41 5.98 -3.12
N VAL A 105 13.51 6.26 -2.43
CA VAL A 105 13.50 6.49 -0.99
C VAL A 105 13.87 7.93 -0.75
N PHE A 106 13.02 8.64 -0.03
CA PHE A 106 13.23 10.02 0.40
C PHE A 106 13.43 10.06 1.91
N SER A 107 14.11 11.10 2.39
CA SER A 107 13.95 11.48 3.80
C SER A 107 12.48 11.84 4.06
N ARG A 108 11.96 11.50 5.24
CA ARG A 108 10.63 11.92 5.70
C ARG A 108 10.45 13.45 5.71
N LEU A 109 11.56 14.19 5.86
CA LEU A 109 11.59 15.64 5.87
C LEU A 109 11.78 16.27 4.48
N ALA A 110 11.85 15.46 3.41
CA ALA A 110 11.99 15.96 2.04
C ALA A 110 10.87 16.94 1.68
N ASN A 111 11.24 18.01 0.95
CA ASN A 111 10.34 19.06 0.52
C ASN A 111 10.87 19.72 -0.76
N GLY A 112 9.96 20.22 -1.61
CA GLY A 112 10.30 20.77 -2.92
C GLY A 112 10.89 19.71 -3.85
N ASP A 113 11.84 20.15 -4.68
CA ASP A 113 12.53 19.32 -5.66
C ASP A 113 13.69 18.51 -5.04
N ALA A 114 13.38 17.80 -3.95
CA ALA A 114 14.35 17.00 -3.21
C ALA A 114 14.68 15.71 -3.97
N ALA A 115 15.97 15.40 -4.12
CA ALA A 115 16.39 14.13 -4.70
C ALA A 115 16.16 12.96 -3.73
N PRO A 116 15.87 11.73 -4.22
CA PRO A 116 15.86 10.55 -3.40
C PRO A 116 17.21 10.33 -2.70
N VAL A 117 17.20 9.91 -1.44
CA VAL A 117 18.41 9.52 -0.70
C VAL A 117 18.91 8.15 -1.11
N ARG A 118 18.04 7.32 -1.69
CA ARG A 118 18.34 5.99 -2.20
C ARG A 118 17.39 5.64 -3.35
N ILE A 119 17.92 4.94 -4.35
CA ILE A 119 17.16 4.52 -5.54
C ILE A 119 17.47 3.04 -5.75
N ILE A 120 16.43 2.21 -5.88
CA ILE A 120 16.53 0.82 -6.35
C ILE A 120 15.93 0.79 -7.74
N ALA A 121 16.76 0.61 -8.77
CA ALA A 121 16.34 0.65 -10.16
C ALA A 121 17.34 -0.08 -11.06
N GLY A 122 16.88 -0.54 -12.22
CA GLY A 122 17.72 -1.21 -13.22
C GLY A 122 17.22 -2.62 -13.55
N PRO A 123 17.79 -3.26 -14.58
CA PRO A 123 17.29 -4.52 -15.11
C PRO A 123 17.37 -5.70 -14.12
N LYS A 124 18.36 -5.74 -13.21
CA LYS A 124 18.47 -6.82 -12.21
C LYS A 124 17.36 -6.74 -11.15
N THR A 125 16.82 -5.54 -10.91
CA THR A 125 15.70 -5.36 -9.97
C THR A 125 14.42 -6.05 -10.41
N LYS A 126 14.24 -6.25 -11.72
CA LYS A 126 13.00 -6.77 -12.33
C LYS A 126 11.73 -5.94 -12.02
N ILE A 127 11.89 -4.69 -11.55
CA ILE A 127 10.77 -3.80 -11.27
C ILE A 127 10.07 -3.44 -12.58
N ASN A 128 8.79 -3.79 -12.67
CA ASN A 128 7.92 -3.50 -13.80
C ASN A 128 6.52 -3.13 -13.28
N ARG A 129 6.21 -1.84 -13.35
CA ARG A 129 4.95 -1.24 -12.89
C ARG A 129 4.65 -1.67 -11.45
N ALA A 130 5.49 -1.21 -10.53
CA ALA A 130 5.31 -1.51 -9.11
C ALA A 130 3.94 -1.04 -8.63
N ARG A 131 3.26 -1.89 -7.85
CA ARG A 131 1.92 -1.63 -7.32
C ARG A 131 1.84 -2.11 -5.89
N GLY A 132 1.47 -1.21 -4.99
CA GLY A 132 1.53 -1.44 -3.57
C GLY A 132 2.94 -1.52 -3.03
N VAL A 133 3.09 -1.16 -1.77
CA VAL A 133 4.35 -1.29 -1.05
C VAL A 133 4.08 -1.52 0.44
N ALA A 134 4.88 -2.37 1.05
CA ALA A 134 5.04 -2.40 2.49
C ALA A 134 6.52 -2.40 2.84
N VAL A 135 6.83 -1.80 4.00
CA VAL A 135 8.17 -1.78 4.58
C VAL A 135 8.09 -2.37 5.99
N ASP A 136 9.07 -3.20 6.33
CA ASP A 136 9.30 -3.64 7.70
C ASP A 136 10.74 -3.25 8.07
N PRO A 137 10.91 -2.15 8.82
CA PRO A 137 12.24 -1.68 9.19
C PRO A 137 12.96 -2.60 10.17
N ILE A 138 12.22 -3.40 10.94
CA ILE A 138 12.79 -4.29 11.96
C ILE A 138 13.37 -5.55 11.31
N ASN A 139 12.66 -6.09 10.31
CA ASN A 139 13.11 -7.28 9.58
C ASN A 139 13.85 -6.97 8.27
N ASN A 140 14.15 -5.68 8.01
CA ASN A 140 14.91 -5.18 6.87
C ASN A 140 14.31 -5.60 5.51
N ILE A 141 13.01 -5.41 5.30
CA ILE A 141 12.37 -5.70 4.01
C ILE A 141 11.60 -4.51 3.42
N ILE A 142 11.62 -4.43 2.09
CA ILE A 142 10.63 -3.71 1.28
C ILE A 142 9.99 -4.74 0.35
N ALA A 143 8.66 -4.82 0.36
CA ALA A 143 7.91 -5.69 -0.54
C ALA A 143 7.03 -4.84 -1.45
N ILE A 144 7.06 -5.11 -2.74
CA ILE A 144 6.23 -4.44 -3.75
C ILE A 144 5.51 -5.47 -4.61
N GLY A 145 4.33 -5.11 -5.08
CA GLY A 145 3.68 -5.82 -6.17
C GLY A 145 4.32 -5.51 -7.51
N ASN A 146 4.28 -6.47 -8.43
CA ASN A 146 4.97 -6.36 -9.71
C ASN A 146 4.15 -6.97 -10.84
N SER A 147 4.26 -6.39 -12.04
CA SER A 147 3.52 -6.85 -13.21
C SER A 147 4.26 -7.92 -14.01
N ASP A 148 5.59 -7.84 -14.08
CA ASP A 148 6.43 -8.82 -14.79
C ASP A 148 7.82 -8.95 -14.12
N PRO A 149 8.14 -10.08 -13.45
CA PRO A 149 7.27 -11.22 -13.23
C PRO A 149 6.03 -10.83 -12.41
N GLN A 150 4.87 -11.36 -12.80
CA GLN A 150 3.60 -11.16 -12.10
C GLN A 150 3.70 -11.78 -10.70
N GLY A 151 3.65 -10.93 -9.68
CA GLY A 151 3.89 -11.39 -8.31
C GLY A 151 4.32 -10.29 -7.35
N ILE A 152 5.11 -10.69 -6.36
CA ILE A 152 5.67 -9.83 -5.33
C ILE A 152 7.19 -9.90 -5.42
N LEU A 153 7.85 -8.74 -5.44
CA LEU A 153 9.30 -8.63 -5.28
C LEU A 153 9.60 -8.21 -3.84
N ILE A 154 10.56 -8.89 -3.22
CA ILE A 154 11.04 -8.55 -1.88
C ILE A 154 12.50 -8.13 -1.99
N PHE A 155 12.80 -6.92 -1.51
CA PHE A 155 14.14 -6.34 -1.43
C PHE A 155 14.54 -6.18 0.04
N ASN A 156 15.83 -6.00 0.31
CA ASN A 156 16.23 -5.50 1.60
C ASN A 156 15.89 -4.01 1.70
N ARG A 157 15.56 -3.54 2.91
CA ARG A 157 15.18 -2.13 3.11
C ARG A 157 16.32 -1.15 2.81
N THR A 158 17.58 -1.59 2.93
CA THR A 158 18.78 -0.79 2.63
C THR A 158 19.35 -0.98 1.22
N ASP A 159 18.68 -1.74 0.34
CA ASP A 159 19.17 -1.99 -1.02
C ASP A 159 19.29 -0.69 -1.84
N GLN A 160 20.29 -0.62 -2.73
CA GLN A 160 20.57 0.55 -3.56
C GLN A 160 21.13 0.13 -4.93
N GLY A 161 20.71 0.83 -5.98
CA GLY A 161 21.15 0.63 -7.35
C GLY A 161 20.46 -0.56 -8.02
N ASP A 162 21.16 -1.15 -8.99
CA ASP A 162 20.69 -2.29 -9.79
C ASP A 162 21.00 -3.61 -9.08
N VAL A 163 20.17 -3.95 -8.09
CA VAL A 163 20.28 -5.17 -7.28
C VAL A 163 19.17 -6.15 -7.60
N ALA A 164 19.44 -7.45 -7.46
CA ALA A 164 18.39 -8.46 -7.59
C ALA A 164 17.47 -8.46 -6.34
N PRO A 165 16.16 -8.73 -6.49
CA PRO A 165 15.29 -9.00 -5.36
C PRO A 165 15.84 -10.15 -4.52
N ARG A 166 15.72 -10.05 -3.20
CA ARG A 166 16.01 -11.12 -2.25
C ARG A 166 15.13 -12.35 -2.50
N SER A 167 13.86 -12.12 -2.80
CA SER A 167 12.88 -13.16 -3.13
C SER A 167 11.89 -12.65 -4.17
N ILE A 168 11.34 -13.59 -4.96
CA ILE A 168 10.28 -13.32 -5.93
C ILE A 168 9.18 -14.36 -5.70
N ILE A 169 8.01 -13.92 -5.25
CA ILE A 169 6.83 -14.79 -5.12
C ILE A 169 6.01 -14.62 -6.39
N SER A 170 6.03 -15.63 -7.27
CA SER A 170 5.39 -15.57 -8.58
C SER A 170 5.05 -16.96 -9.11
N GLY A 171 4.00 -17.06 -9.90
CA GLY A 171 3.58 -18.33 -10.53
C GLY A 171 2.12 -18.67 -10.24
N PRO A 172 1.59 -19.71 -10.89
CA PRO A 172 0.18 -20.05 -10.85
C PRO A 172 -0.33 -20.47 -9.45
N LYS A 173 0.47 -21.15 -8.62
CA LYS A 173 0.07 -21.56 -7.27
C LYS A 173 -0.08 -20.37 -6.32
N THR A 174 0.59 -19.25 -6.59
CA THR A 174 0.41 -18.02 -5.80
C THR A 174 -1.03 -17.48 -5.90
N GLY A 175 -1.74 -17.73 -7.01
CA GLY A 175 -3.02 -17.10 -7.32
C GLY A 175 -2.94 -15.60 -7.60
N ILE A 176 -1.74 -15.02 -7.64
CA ILE A 176 -1.56 -13.57 -7.80
C ILE A 176 -1.81 -13.18 -9.26
N TYR A 177 -2.85 -12.37 -9.49
CA TYR A 177 -3.06 -11.69 -10.76
C TYR A 177 -2.63 -10.22 -10.70
N THR A 178 -3.14 -9.45 -9.75
CA THR A 178 -2.68 -8.08 -9.52
C THR A 178 -2.76 -7.76 -8.04
N THR A 179 -1.61 -7.55 -7.40
CA THR A 179 -1.58 -7.05 -6.04
C THR A 179 -1.88 -5.56 -6.00
N LYS A 180 -2.49 -5.10 -4.91
CA LYS A 180 -2.81 -3.68 -4.67
C LYS A 180 -2.33 -3.23 -3.30
N GLY A 181 -3.09 -3.48 -2.26
CA GLY A 181 -2.75 -3.06 -0.91
C GLY A 181 -1.76 -4.02 -0.28
N PHE A 182 -0.80 -3.50 0.46
CA PHE A 182 0.17 -4.28 1.21
C PHE A 182 0.20 -3.83 2.66
N THR A 183 0.41 -4.80 3.55
CA THR A 183 0.78 -4.55 4.93
C THR A 183 1.63 -5.72 5.44
N VAL A 184 2.22 -5.57 6.61
CA VAL A 184 3.15 -6.54 7.18
C VAL A 184 2.78 -6.85 8.62
N ASN A 185 3.08 -8.08 9.04
CA ASN A 185 3.11 -8.47 10.44
C ASN A 185 4.57 -8.76 10.83
N PRO A 186 5.30 -7.77 11.38
CA PRO A 186 6.72 -7.92 11.69
C PRO A 186 7.02 -9.02 12.71
N ALA A 187 6.14 -9.22 13.70
CA ALA A 187 6.33 -10.22 14.75
C ALA A 187 6.31 -11.66 14.19
N ARG A 188 5.53 -11.88 13.13
CA ARG A 188 5.37 -13.19 12.48
C ARG A 188 6.15 -13.31 11.17
N LYS A 189 6.80 -12.23 10.72
CA LYS A 189 7.51 -12.14 9.44
C LYS A 189 6.62 -12.48 8.25
N GLU A 190 5.40 -11.94 8.28
CA GLU A 190 4.37 -12.22 7.28
C GLU A 190 4.04 -10.97 6.45
N LEU A 191 3.91 -11.17 5.15
CA LEU A 191 3.44 -10.20 4.19
C LEU A 191 1.96 -10.47 3.90
N ILE A 192 1.15 -9.43 3.92
CA ILE A 192 -0.28 -9.50 3.61
C ILE A 192 -0.53 -8.61 2.39
N ALA A 193 -1.13 -9.16 1.35
CA ALA A 193 -1.44 -8.42 0.14
C ALA A 193 -2.88 -8.65 -0.31
N THR A 194 -3.55 -7.59 -0.78
CA THR A 194 -4.81 -7.75 -1.50
C THR A 194 -4.53 -8.11 -2.95
N VAL A 195 -5.26 -9.08 -3.46
CA VAL A 195 -5.16 -9.58 -4.83
C VAL A 195 -6.49 -9.35 -5.53
N GLU A 196 -6.43 -8.53 -6.59
CA GLU A 196 -7.54 -8.23 -7.48
C GLU A 196 -7.62 -9.30 -8.57
N ALA A 197 -8.83 -9.80 -8.83
CA ALA A 197 -9.12 -10.78 -9.86
C ALA A 197 -8.85 -10.28 -11.28
N ARG A 198 -8.80 -11.21 -12.24
CA ARG A 198 -8.57 -10.90 -13.65
C ARG A 198 -9.80 -10.23 -14.25
N GLY A 199 -9.63 -9.02 -14.77
CA GLY A 199 -10.67 -8.32 -15.53
C GLY A 199 -11.89 -7.96 -14.68
N VAL A 200 -11.69 -7.16 -13.63
CA VAL A 200 -12.70 -6.77 -12.63
C VAL A 200 -14.05 -6.35 -13.24
N GLN A 201 -15.09 -7.12 -12.92
CA GLN A 201 -16.50 -6.91 -13.21
C GLN A 201 -17.33 -7.38 -12.00
N VAL A 202 -18.30 -6.56 -11.59
CA VAL A 202 -19.06 -6.73 -10.33
C VAL A 202 -19.67 -8.14 -10.19
N SER A 203 -20.25 -8.68 -11.27
CA SER A 203 -20.96 -9.96 -11.24
C SER A 203 -20.07 -11.18 -11.48
N ARG A 204 -18.85 -11.01 -12.03
CA ARG A 204 -18.01 -12.14 -12.45
C ARG A 204 -16.92 -12.51 -11.45
N ASN A 205 -16.41 -11.55 -10.67
CA ASN A 205 -15.22 -11.76 -9.85
C ASN A 205 -15.51 -11.98 -8.36
N ILE A 206 -16.76 -12.20 -7.96
CA ILE A 206 -17.10 -12.55 -6.57
C ILE A 206 -16.36 -13.85 -6.22
N GLY A 207 -15.59 -13.84 -5.13
CA GLY A 207 -14.85 -14.99 -4.65
C GLY A 207 -13.51 -15.26 -5.34
N GLU A 208 -13.20 -14.59 -6.46
CA GLU A 208 -11.91 -14.70 -7.16
C GLU A 208 -10.82 -13.78 -6.57
N SER A 209 -11.23 -12.59 -6.12
CA SER A 209 -10.34 -11.69 -5.38
C SER A 209 -10.14 -12.18 -3.95
N PHE A 210 -8.97 -11.96 -3.38
CA PHE A 210 -8.65 -12.43 -2.03
C PHE A 210 -7.64 -11.52 -1.33
N VAL A 211 -7.51 -11.72 -0.03
CA VAL A 211 -6.34 -11.24 0.74
C VAL A 211 -5.49 -12.44 1.05
N GLY A 212 -4.23 -12.44 0.59
CA GLY A 212 -3.30 -13.53 0.82
C GLY A 212 -2.24 -13.16 1.87
N VAL A 213 -1.80 -14.17 2.60
CA VAL A 213 -0.69 -14.08 3.56
C VAL A 213 0.46 -14.94 3.04
N TRP A 214 1.66 -14.40 3.01
CA TRP A 214 2.91 -15.09 2.68
C TRP A 214 3.95 -14.83 3.76
N ASN A 215 5.01 -15.63 3.83
CA ASN A 215 6.16 -15.34 4.70
C ASN A 215 7.20 -14.53 3.94
N TYR A 216 8.01 -13.74 4.65
CA TYR A 216 9.11 -12.97 4.04
C TYR A 216 10.16 -13.83 3.32
N THR A 217 10.22 -15.11 3.65
CA THR A 217 11.16 -16.08 3.08
C THR A 217 10.60 -16.86 1.89
N ASP A 218 9.31 -16.70 1.57
CA ASP A 218 8.70 -17.40 0.44
C ASP A 218 9.37 -16.94 -0.87
N ASN A 219 9.65 -17.90 -1.76
CA ASN A 219 10.32 -17.65 -3.03
C ASN A 219 9.87 -18.68 -4.07
N GLY A 220 9.58 -18.22 -5.28
CA GLY A 220 9.00 -19.01 -6.37
C GLY A 220 7.48 -19.12 -6.30
N ASP A 221 6.97 -20.23 -6.84
CA ASP A 221 5.54 -20.49 -7.01
C ASP A 221 4.90 -21.06 -5.72
N VAL A 222 4.78 -20.21 -4.70
CA VAL A 222 4.31 -20.57 -3.36
C VAL A 222 2.90 -20.04 -3.12
N PRO A 223 1.90 -20.90 -2.81
CA PRO A 223 0.57 -20.44 -2.45
C PRO A 223 0.59 -19.64 -1.15
N PRO A 224 -0.38 -18.73 -0.93
CA PRO A 224 -0.49 -18.06 0.35
C PRO A 224 -0.70 -19.09 1.48
N LYS A 225 0.00 -18.91 2.61
CA LYS A 225 -0.17 -19.78 3.79
C LYS A 225 -1.56 -19.67 4.43
N ALA A 226 -2.24 -18.55 4.21
CA ALA A 226 -3.60 -18.29 4.62
C ALA A 226 -4.24 -17.27 3.67
N ALA A 227 -5.55 -17.34 3.47
CA ALA A 227 -6.25 -16.39 2.63
C ALA A 227 -7.67 -16.07 3.12
N ILE A 228 -8.08 -14.81 3.00
CA ILE A 228 -9.48 -14.39 3.07
C ILE A 228 -10.01 -14.45 1.63
N LYS A 229 -10.82 -15.47 1.32
CA LYS A 229 -11.31 -15.73 -0.03
C LYS A 229 -12.71 -16.36 -0.03
N GLY A 230 -13.34 -16.40 -1.21
CA GLY A 230 -14.65 -17.02 -1.44
C GLY A 230 -15.82 -16.06 -1.29
N ASP A 231 -16.99 -16.50 -1.74
CA ASP A 231 -18.16 -15.64 -1.97
C ASP A 231 -18.67 -14.93 -0.71
N ALA A 232 -18.54 -15.59 0.45
CA ALA A 232 -18.94 -15.03 1.74
C ALA A 232 -18.16 -13.76 2.12
N THR A 233 -16.96 -13.56 1.56
CA THR A 233 -16.16 -12.34 1.78
C THR A 233 -16.71 -11.12 1.07
N ARG A 234 -17.49 -11.33 -0.01
CA ARG A 234 -17.99 -10.31 -0.93
C ARG A 234 -16.91 -9.43 -1.59
N LEU A 235 -15.63 -9.82 -1.48
CA LEU A 235 -14.53 -9.12 -2.14
C LEU A 235 -14.66 -9.27 -3.66
N ILE A 236 -14.51 -8.15 -4.36
CA ILE A 236 -14.54 -8.08 -5.83
C ILE A 236 -13.26 -7.41 -6.34
N ALA A 237 -12.85 -6.29 -5.75
CA ALA A 237 -11.70 -5.50 -6.15
C ALA A 237 -11.02 -4.83 -4.94
N PRO A 238 -10.38 -5.63 -4.06
CA PRO A 238 -9.73 -5.10 -2.86
C PRO A 238 -8.46 -4.31 -3.23
N ARG A 239 -8.40 -3.06 -2.80
CA ARG A 239 -7.36 -2.09 -3.21
C ARG A 239 -6.38 -1.73 -2.10
N GLY A 240 -6.85 -1.59 -0.87
CA GLY A 240 -6.01 -1.22 0.27
C GLY A 240 -6.16 -2.24 1.38
N ALA A 241 -5.08 -2.42 2.14
CA ALA A 241 -5.05 -3.23 3.35
C ALA A 241 -4.34 -2.46 4.45
N ALA A 242 -4.86 -2.55 5.68
CA ALA A 242 -4.18 -2.08 6.87
C ALA A 242 -4.33 -3.11 7.98
N LEU A 243 -3.32 -3.22 8.84
CA LEU A 243 -3.30 -4.16 9.95
C LEU A 243 -3.27 -3.39 11.27
N ASP A 244 -4.21 -3.70 12.16
CA ASP A 244 -4.17 -3.28 13.56
C ASP A 244 -3.76 -4.47 14.42
N LEU A 245 -2.46 -4.56 14.69
CA LEU A 245 -1.89 -5.62 15.51
C LEU A 245 -2.34 -5.55 16.97
N ARG A 246 -2.66 -4.36 17.49
CA ARG A 246 -3.08 -4.20 18.90
C ARG A 246 -4.45 -4.81 19.12
N HIS A 247 -5.32 -4.77 18.10
CA HIS A 247 -6.70 -5.25 18.20
C HIS A 247 -6.98 -6.50 17.36
N GLN A 248 -5.96 -7.04 16.69
CA GLN A 248 -6.04 -8.25 15.87
C GLN A 248 -7.04 -8.10 14.70
N GLU A 249 -6.99 -6.97 13.99
CA GLU A 249 -7.90 -6.64 12.90
C GLU A 249 -7.14 -6.43 11.58
N ILE A 250 -7.68 -6.95 10.47
CA ILE A 250 -7.31 -6.53 9.11
C ILE A 250 -8.43 -5.68 8.56
N PHE A 251 -8.08 -4.51 8.04
CA PHE A 251 -8.98 -3.66 7.29
C PHE A 251 -8.71 -3.79 5.80
N VAL A 252 -9.77 -3.95 5.00
CA VAL A 252 -9.69 -4.09 3.55
C VAL A 252 -10.71 -3.15 2.91
N ILE A 253 -10.27 -2.36 1.94
CA ILE A 253 -11.16 -1.50 1.15
C ILE A 253 -11.40 -2.12 -0.22
N ASP A 254 -12.65 -2.12 -0.66
CA ASP A 254 -13.05 -2.62 -1.97
C ASP A 254 -13.70 -1.51 -2.80
N LYS A 255 -13.10 -1.22 -3.95
CA LYS A 255 -13.53 -0.09 -4.80
C LYS A 255 -14.84 -0.35 -5.55
N VAL A 256 -15.23 -1.62 -5.72
CA VAL A 256 -16.47 -1.98 -6.44
C VAL A 256 -17.63 -2.04 -5.47
N GLN A 257 -17.41 -2.61 -4.29
CA GLN A 257 -18.41 -2.64 -3.23
C GLN A 257 -18.63 -1.26 -2.57
N ASN A 258 -17.69 -0.32 -2.76
CA ASN A 258 -17.62 0.92 -1.98
C ASN A 258 -17.70 0.65 -0.47
N ALA A 259 -16.99 -0.40 -0.04
CA ALA A 259 -17.08 -0.94 1.30
C ALA A 259 -15.72 -1.02 1.99
N PHE A 260 -15.78 -0.87 3.31
CA PHE A 260 -14.69 -1.11 4.24
C PHE A 260 -15.03 -2.37 5.02
N PHE A 261 -14.17 -3.38 4.91
CA PHE A 261 -14.31 -4.65 5.63
C PHE A 261 -13.30 -4.71 6.77
N ALA A 262 -13.74 -5.22 7.92
CA ALA A 262 -12.89 -5.55 9.05
C ALA A 262 -12.96 -7.05 9.31
N TYR A 263 -11.80 -7.70 9.38
CA TYR A 263 -11.67 -9.14 9.63
C TYR A 263 -10.85 -9.37 10.89
N SER A 264 -11.23 -10.37 11.70
CA SER A 264 -10.41 -10.82 12.82
C SER A 264 -9.22 -11.64 12.32
N TRP A 265 -8.01 -11.17 12.64
CA TRP A 265 -6.74 -11.79 12.25
C TRP A 265 -6.61 -13.24 12.75
N GLU A 266 -6.93 -13.49 14.02
CA GLU A 266 -6.84 -14.84 14.60
C GLU A 266 -7.70 -15.86 13.85
N LYS A 267 -8.93 -15.47 13.49
CA LYS A 267 -9.85 -16.35 12.77
C LYS A 267 -9.37 -16.68 11.36
N VAL A 268 -8.73 -15.72 10.68
CA VAL A 268 -8.13 -15.92 9.35
C VAL A 268 -7.02 -16.97 9.41
N LEU A 269 -6.22 -16.96 10.47
CA LEU A 269 -5.12 -17.91 10.65
C LEU A 269 -5.58 -19.29 11.13
N GLN A 270 -6.66 -19.38 11.91
CA GLN A 270 -7.22 -20.65 12.40
C GLN A 270 -8.03 -21.40 11.33
N GLY A 271 -8.63 -20.68 10.37
CA GLY A 271 -9.45 -21.25 9.31
C GLY A 271 -8.70 -22.00 8.20
N ALA A 272 -7.36 -21.95 8.17
CA ALA A 272 -6.56 -22.67 7.18
C ALA A 272 -6.43 -24.19 7.45
N ASN A 273 -6.92 -24.67 8.60
CA ASN A 273 -6.83 -26.08 9.04
C ASN A 273 -8.18 -26.81 9.09
N LYS A 274 -9.19 -26.40 8.31
CA LYS A 274 -10.46 -27.14 8.17
C LYS A 274 -10.87 -27.28 6.71
#